data_AF-A0A938SHJ2-F1
#
_entry.id   AF-A0A938SHJ2-F1
#
_cell.length_a   1.000
_cell.length_b   1.000
_cell.length_c   1.000
_cell.angle_alpha   90.00
_cell.angle_beta   90.00
_cell.angle_gamma   90.00
#
_symmetry.space_group_name_H-M   'P 1'
#
loop_
_entity.id
_entity.type
_entity.pdbx_description
1 polymer ?
#
loop_
_entity_poly.entity_id
_entity_poly.type
_entity_poly.pdbx_seq_one_letter_code
_entity_poly.pdbx_strand_id
1 'polypeptide(L)' 'MKVSRERLQAEAQTTGFRPEVLERVIHLLNLLEGFQSHPFLKGRLALKGGTAVNLFL' A
#
# COMPACT_ATOMS: atom_id res chain seq x y z
N MET A 1 9.19 3.00 -0.33
CA MET A 1 9.61 4.43 -0.34
C MET A 1 9.12 5.10 0.94
N LYS A 2 9.86 6.04 1.55
CA LYS A 2 9.31 6.89 2.63
C LYS A 2 8.49 8.02 1.99
N VAL A 3 7.21 8.12 2.32
CA VAL A 3 6.36 9.25 1.90
C VAL A 3 6.64 10.43 2.80
N SER A 4 6.78 11.64 2.23
CA SER A 4 6.95 12.83 3.05
C SER A 4 5.67 13.15 3.80
N ARG A 5 5.78 13.75 4.98
CA ARG A 5 4.64 14.07 5.82
C ARG A 5 3.67 15.03 5.13
N GLU A 6 4.21 15.98 4.37
CA GLU A 6 3.44 16.99 3.62
C GLU A 6 2.59 16.33 2.55
N ARG A 7 3.18 15.39 1.79
CA ARG A 7 2.46 14.64 0.76
C ARG A 7 1.38 13.74 1.38
N LEU A 8 1.69 13.08 2.50
CA LEU A 8 0.73 12.25 3.20
C LEU A 8 -0.48 13.07 3.69
N GLN A 9 -0.24 14.29 4.21
CA GLN A 9 -1.31 15.18 4.65
C GLN A 9 -2.15 15.70 3.50
N ALA A 10 -1.54 16.08 2.38
CA ALA A 10 -2.27 16.53 1.19
C ALA A 10 -3.19 15.43 0.63
N GLU A 11 -2.69 14.20 0.56
CA GLU A 11 -3.49 13.06 0.09
C GLU A 11 -4.59 12.68 1.10
N ALA A 12 -4.30 12.73 2.40
CA ALA A 12 -5.32 12.50 3.44
C ALA A 12 -6.46 13.53 3.36
N GLN A 13 -6.15 14.80 3.10
CA GLN A 13 -7.17 15.84 2.89
C GLN A 13 -7.99 15.60 1.62
N THR A 14 -7.33 15.23 0.52
CA THR A 14 -7.97 15.01 -0.78
C THR A 14 -8.89 13.79 -0.76
N THR A 15 -8.47 12.72 -0.10
CA THR A 15 -9.21 11.45 -0.04
C THR A 15 -10.17 11.35 1.13
N GLY A 16 -10.02 12.21 2.15
CA GLY A 16 -10.78 12.15 3.40
C GLY A 16 -10.34 11.03 4.36
N PHE A 17 -9.31 10.26 4.02
CA PHE A 17 -8.79 9.20 4.88
C PHE A 17 -7.82 9.73 5.94
N ARG A 18 -7.74 9.02 7.06
CA ARG A 18 -6.75 9.32 8.11
C ARG A 18 -5.33 9.14 7.56
N PRO A 19 -4.40 10.10 7.78
CA PRO A 19 -3.03 10.02 7.27
C PRO A 19 -2.32 8.71 7.61
N GLU A 20 -2.47 8.24 8.86
CA GLU A 20 -1.88 7.01 9.37
C GLU A 20 -2.46 5.72 8.77
N VAL A 21 -3.70 5.74 8.26
CA VAL A 21 -4.26 4.63 7.47
C VAL A 21 -3.69 4.67 6.06
N LEU A 22 -3.64 5.86 5.46
CA LEU A 22 -3.10 6.06 4.11
C LEU A 22 -1.63 5.61 4.03
N GLU A 23 -0.83 5.97 5.03
CA GLU A 23 0.58 5.57 5.14
C GLU A 23 0.73 4.04 5.19
N ARG A 24 -0.11 3.36 5.98
CA ARG A 24 -0.10 1.88 6.05
C ARG A 24 -0.43 1.24 4.71
N VAL A 25 -1.42 1.76 3.99
CA VAL A 25 -1.79 1.26 2.66
C VAL A 25 -0.65 1.48 1.67
N ILE A 26 -0.02 2.67 1.68
CA ILE A 26 1.13 2.95 0.82
C ILE A 26 2.29 1.98 1.12
N HIS A 27 2.61 1.74 2.40
CA HIS A 27 3.63 0.77 2.77
C HIS A 27 3.30 -0.65 2.30
N LEU A 28 2.05 -1.08 2.42
CA LEU A 28 1.61 -2.37 1.92
C LEU A 28 1.82 -2.48 0.40
N LEU A 29 1.40 -1.47 -0.37
CA LEU A 29 1.58 -1.47 -1.83
C LEU A 29 3.06 -1.52 -2.22
N ASN A 30 3.93 -0.77 -1.53
CA ASN A 30 5.38 -0.83 -1.74
C ASN A 30 5.94 -2.25 -1.49
N LEU A 31 5.47 -2.94 -0.44
CA LEU A 31 5.92 -4.31 -0.15
C LEU A 31 5.46 -5.29 -1.24
N LEU A 32 4.20 -5.19 -1.69
CA LEU A 32 3.67 -6.04 -2.75
C LEU A 32 4.43 -5.85 -4.06
N GLU A 33 4.79 -4.60 -4.40
CA GLU A 33 5.63 -4.29 -5.56
C GLU A 33 7.05 -4.85 -5.40
N GLY A 34 7.63 -4.77 -4.20
CA GLY A 34 8.92 -5.39 -3.86
C GLY A 34 8.89 -6.91 -4.02
N PHE A 35 7.82 -7.57 -3.57
CA PHE A 35 7.67 -9.01 -3.74
C PHE A 35 7.50 -9.41 -5.20
N GLN A 36 6.76 -8.61 -5.97
CA GLN A 36 6.50 -8.89 -7.38
C GLN A 36 7.73 -8.64 -8.27
N SER A 37 8.62 -7.73 -7.89
CA SER A 37 9.88 -7.46 -8.59
C SER A 37 10.99 -8.47 -8.24
N HIS A 38 10.91 -9.16 -7.09
CA HIS A 38 11.93 -10.12 -6.68
C HIS A 38 11.85 -11.43 -7.48
N PRO A 39 12.94 -11.86 -8.16
CA PRO A 39 12.93 -13.01 -9.08
C PRO A 39 12.41 -14.32 -8.47
N PHE A 40 12.71 -14.55 -7.18
CA PHE A 40 12.25 -15.75 -6.48
C PHE A 40 10.80 -15.67 -6.01
N LEU A 41 10.33 -14.49 -5.59
CA LEU A 41 9.02 -14.34 -4.91
C LEU A 41 7.88 -14.10 -5.90
N LYS A 42 8.21 -13.55 -7.08
CA LYS A 42 7.25 -13.29 -8.14
C LYS A 42 6.40 -14.53 -8.43
N GLY A 43 5.08 -14.36 -8.35
CA GLY A 43 4.11 -15.44 -8.60
C GLY A 43 3.99 -16.50 -7.50
N ARG A 44 4.72 -16.37 -6.39
CA ARG A 44 4.68 -17.33 -5.26
C ARG A 44 3.85 -16.86 -4.07
N LEU A 45 3.54 -15.57 -4.01
CA LEU A 45 2.75 -14.97 -2.94
C LEU A 45 1.40 -14.53 -3.48
N ALA A 46 0.36 -14.70 -2.66
CA ALA A 46 -0.98 -14.20 -2.94
C ALA A 46 -1.44 -13.36 -1.75
N LEU A 47 -1.89 -12.12 -2.03
CA LEU A 47 -2.62 -11.34 -1.04
C LEU A 47 -4.03 -11.92 -0.91
N LYS A 48 -4.47 -12.16 0.32
CA LYS A 48 -5.78 -12.78 0.63
C LYS A 48 -6.50 -12.04 1.75
N GLY A 49 -7.74 -12.46 2.01
CA GLY A 49 -8.57 -11.96 3.11
C GLY A 49 -9.10 -10.55 2.85
N GLY A 50 -9.52 -9.87 3.93
CA GLY A 50 -10.13 -8.54 3.85
C GLY A 50 -9.23 -7.47 3.23
N THR A 51 -7.91 -7.61 3.36
CA THR A 51 -6.96 -6.71 2.70
C THR A 51 -7.00 -6.83 1.18
N ALA A 52 -7.14 -8.05 0.65
CA ALA A 52 -7.28 -8.25 -0.79
C ALA A 52 -8.60 -7.67 -1.30
N VAL A 53 -9.68 -7.84 -0.54
CA VAL A 53 -10.98 -7.24 -0.88
C VAL A 53 -10.88 -5.72 -0.92
N ASN A 54 -10.35 -5.08 0.13
CA ASN A 54 -10.23 -3.62 0.20
C ASN A 54 -9.36 -2.97 -0.89
N LEU A 55 -8.43 -3.71 -1.51
CA LEU A 55 -7.53 -3.16 -2.54
C LEU A 55 -8.03 -3.37 -3.97
N PHE A 56 -8.88 -4.36 -4.22
CA PHE A 56 -9.17 -4.83 -5.58
C PHE A 56 -10.66 -4.97 -5.90
N LEU A 57 -11.57 -4.76 -4.94
CA LEU A 57 -13.03 -4.81 -5.10
C LEU A 57 -13.65 -3.54 -4.53
#